data_AF-A0A087CRZ7-F1
#
_entry.id   AF-A0A087CRZ7-F1
#
_cell.length_a   1.000
_cell.length_b   1.000
_cell.length_c   1.000
_cell.angle_alpha   90.00
_cell.angle_beta   90.00
_cell.angle_gamma   90.00
#
_symmetry.space_group_name_H-M   'P 1'
#
loop_
_entity.id
_entity.type
_entity.pdbx_description
1 polymer ?
#
loop_
_entity_poly.entity_id
_entity_poly.type
_entity_poly.pdbx_seq_one_letter_code
_entity_poly.pdbx_strand_id
1 'polypeptide(L)'
;MMTRRHTDQRFRDETNLIRLVEHLQRAHDDASAAGSAEKLESDYMRFNSVAMDMVQAQESARRLSDDFRETVPQLPWNELRALRNVIVHEYDGIDAFALYASATSDAEALLARLRPYVDSIED
;
A
#
# COMPACT_ATOMS: atom_id res chain seq x y z
N MET A 1 -18.58 1.07 29.21
CA MET A 1 -17.21 1.61 29.03
C MET A 1 -16.48 1.02 27.81
N MET A 2 -17.17 0.35 26.86
CA MET A 2 -16.56 -0.26 25.67
C MET A 2 -16.60 0.63 24.42
N THR A 3 -17.56 1.55 24.31
CA THR A 3 -17.81 2.34 23.09
C THR A 3 -16.64 3.25 22.70
N ARG A 4 -15.97 3.90 23.67
CA ARG A 4 -14.82 4.78 23.40
C ARG A 4 -13.64 4.03 22.73
N ARG A 5 -13.38 2.79 23.13
CA ARG A 5 -12.24 2.01 22.64
C ARG A 5 -12.42 1.57 21.18
N HIS A 6 -13.66 1.28 20.76
CA HIS A 6 -13.97 0.92 19.37
C HIS A 6 -13.90 2.12 18.43
N THR A 7 -14.38 3.30 18.85
CA THR A 7 -14.27 4.53 18.05
C THR A 7 -12.81 4.92 17.82
N ASP A 8 -11.98 4.86 18.86
CA ASP A 8 -10.54 5.15 18.74
C ASP A 8 -9.83 4.15 17.82
N GLN A 9 -10.25 2.88 17.82
CA GLN A 9 -9.68 1.85 16.96
C GLN A 9 -10.07 2.06 15.49
N ARG A 10 -11.35 2.30 15.21
CA ARG A 10 -11.84 2.56 13.86
C ARG A 10 -11.15 3.77 13.23
N PHE A 11 -11.03 4.86 13.98
CA PHE A 11 -10.31 6.05 13.52
C PHE A 11 -8.85 5.76 13.17
N ARG A 12 -8.15 4.93 13.97
CA ARG A 12 -6.78 4.49 13.65
C ARG A 12 -6.73 3.65 12.39
N ASP A 13 -7.67 2.74 12.20
CA ASP A 13 -7.74 1.88 11.02
C ASP A 13 -8.00 2.70 9.75
N GLU A 14 -8.95 3.64 9.79
CA GLU A 14 -9.23 4.58 8.70
C GLU A 14 -8.00 5.44 8.39
N THR A 15 -7.32 5.97 9.41
CA THR A 15 -6.06 6.73 9.23
C THR A 15 -4.96 5.88 8.59
N ASN A 16 -4.82 4.61 8.99
CA ASN A 16 -3.83 3.71 8.40
C ASN A 16 -4.19 3.38 6.96
N LEU A 17 -5.47 3.24 6.62
CA LEU A 17 -5.93 3.00 5.26
C LEU A 17 -5.66 4.19 4.34
N ILE A 18 -5.91 5.42 4.82
CA ILE A 18 -5.58 6.65 4.09
C ILE A 18 -4.08 6.69 3.78
N ARG A 19 -3.23 6.53 4.80
CA ARG A 19 -1.76 6.52 4.63
C ARG A 19 -1.29 5.44 3.68
N LEU A 20 -1.87 4.25 3.76
CA LEU A 20 -1.59 3.16 2.83
C LEU A 20 -1.84 3.61 1.38
N VAL A 21 -3.01 4.20 1.11
CA VAL A 21 -3.37 4.68 -0.23
C VAL A 21 -2.45 5.81 -0.70
N GLU A 22 -2.09 6.75 0.17
CA GLU A 22 -1.12 7.81 -0.16
C GLU A 22 0.26 7.24 -0.55
N HIS A 23 0.76 6.26 0.22
CA HIS A 23 2.04 5.59 -0.07
C HIS A 23 1.97 4.79 -1.38
N LEU A 24 0.91 4.00 -1.59
CA LEU A 24 0.72 3.27 -2.85
C LEU A 24 0.63 4.21 -4.05
N GLN A 25 -0.06 5.35 -3.92
CA GLN A 25 -0.19 6.32 -4.99
C GLN A 25 1.16 6.92 -5.36
N ARG A 26 1.97 7.34 -4.38
CA ARG A 26 3.32 7.86 -4.66
C ARG A 26 4.24 6.83 -5.31
N ALA A 27 4.25 5.60 -4.79
CA ALA A 27 5.00 4.50 -5.39
C ALA A 27 4.58 4.28 -6.85
N HIS A 28 3.27 4.30 -7.12
CA HIS A 28 2.72 4.14 -8.46
C HIS A 28 3.11 5.27 -9.41
N ASP A 29 2.98 6.52 -8.97
CA ASP A 29 3.33 7.67 -9.80
C ASP A 29 4.83 7.69 -10.12
N ASP A 30 5.68 7.46 -9.11
CA ASP A 30 7.13 7.47 -9.28
C ASP A 30 7.61 6.32 -10.17
N ALA A 31 7.08 5.11 -9.99
CA ALA A 31 7.41 3.96 -10.83
C ALA A 31 6.90 4.15 -12.26
N SER A 32 5.66 4.61 -12.44
CA SER A 32 5.08 4.86 -13.77
C SER A 32 5.87 5.93 -14.53
N ALA A 33 6.33 6.97 -13.85
CA ALA A 33 7.17 8.01 -14.44
C ALA A 33 8.55 7.51 -14.89
N ALA A 34 9.09 6.43 -14.29
CA ALA A 34 10.32 5.79 -14.78
C ALA A 34 10.10 5.12 -16.15
N GLY A 35 8.90 4.57 -16.40
CA GLY A 35 8.49 4.00 -17.68
C GLY A 35 9.02 2.60 -18.00
N SER A 36 9.97 2.05 -17.22
CA SER A 36 10.33 0.63 -17.22
C SER A 36 11.10 0.25 -15.95
N ALA A 37 11.22 -1.05 -15.68
CA ALA A 37 11.98 -1.58 -14.55
C ALA A 37 13.48 -1.23 -14.65
N GLU A 38 14.07 -1.32 -15.84
CA GLU A 38 15.49 -1.01 -16.07
C GLU A 38 15.77 0.47 -15.84
N LYS A 39 14.85 1.34 -16.28
CA LYS A 39 14.97 2.79 -16.02
C LYS A 39 14.83 3.10 -14.54
N LEU A 40 13.90 2.42 -13.84
CA LEU A 40 13.76 2.55 -12.40
C LEU A 40 15.03 2.09 -11.66
N GLU A 41 15.57 0.93 -12.01
CA GLU A 41 16.82 0.39 -11.43
C GLU A 41 18.01 1.33 -11.62
N SER A 42 18.10 1.96 -12.79
CA SER A 42 19.18 2.91 -13.11
C SER A 42 19.08 4.26 -12.37
N ASP A 43 17.92 4.60 -11.82
CA ASP A 43 17.68 5.81 -11.04
C ASP A 43 17.61 5.47 -9.54
N TYR A 44 18.77 5.44 -8.88
CA TYR A 44 18.90 5.05 -7.48
C TYR A 44 17.98 5.84 -6.53
N MET A 45 17.76 7.13 -6.79
CA MET A 45 16.90 7.95 -5.92
C MET A 45 15.43 7.55 -6.08
N ARG A 46 14.96 7.41 -7.33
CA ARG A 46 13.59 7.00 -7.61
C ARG A 46 13.32 5.57 -7.19
N PHE A 47 14.26 4.65 -7.44
CA PHE A 47 14.19 3.27 -6.97
C PHE A 47 13.93 3.20 -5.46
N ASN A 48 14.74 3.93 -4.67
CA ASN A 48 14.60 3.94 -3.22
C ASN A 48 13.33 4.65 -2.75
N SER A 49 12.88 5.69 -3.47
CA SER A 49 11.58 6.35 -3.21
C SER A 49 10.44 5.33 -3.32
N VAL A 50 10.36 4.64 -4.47
CA VAL A 50 9.33 3.62 -4.75
C VAL A 50 9.41 2.48 -3.74
N ALA A 51 10.61 1.96 -3.48
CA ALA A 51 10.81 0.88 -2.51
C ALA A 51 10.34 1.28 -1.11
N MET A 52 10.69 2.49 -0.65
CA MET A 52 10.31 2.95 0.68
C MET A 52 8.80 3.19 0.79
N ASP A 53 8.17 3.82 -0.21
CA ASP A 53 6.72 4.01 -0.20
C ASP A 53 5.98 2.65 -0.21
N MET A 54 6.45 1.65 -0.95
CA MET A 54 5.88 0.30 -0.93
C MET A 54 6.03 -0.37 0.45
N VAL A 55 7.19 -0.25 1.12
CA VAL A 55 7.37 -0.72 2.51
C VAL A 55 6.39 -0.04 3.47
N GLN A 56 6.22 1.28 3.33
CA GLN A 56 5.33 2.04 4.20
C GLN A 56 3.85 1.71 3.97
N ALA A 57 3.46 1.41 2.73
CA ALA A 57 2.14 0.88 2.40
C ALA A 57 1.91 -0.48 3.06
N GLN A 58 2.89 -1.39 3.00
CA GLN A 58 2.82 -2.70 3.68
C GLN A 58 2.68 -2.57 5.19
N GLU A 59 3.45 -1.68 5.82
CA GLU A 59 3.39 -1.45 7.27
C GLU A 59 2.02 -0.85 7.67
N SER A 60 1.48 0.05 6.86
CA SER A 60 0.13 0.61 7.08
C SER A 60 -0.94 -0.47 6.95
N ALA A 61 -0.84 -1.35 5.95
CA ALA A 61 -1.70 -2.53 5.79
C ALA A 61 -1.58 -3.53 6.97
N ARG A 62 -0.40 -3.59 7.60
CA ARG A 62 -0.13 -4.42 8.77
C ARG A 62 -0.85 -3.96 10.02
N ARG A 63 -1.14 -2.67 10.12
CA ARG A 63 -1.76 -2.05 11.29
C ARG A 63 -3.29 -2.06 11.26
N LEU A 64 -3.90 -2.45 10.14
CA LEU A 64 -5.35 -2.64 10.05
C LEU A 64 -5.79 -3.80 10.96
N SER A 65 -6.77 -3.53 11.82
CA SER A 65 -7.26 -4.49 12.81
C SER A 65 -8.16 -5.58 12.19
N ASP A 66 -8.26 -6.72 12.88
CA ASP A 66 -9.20 -7.78 12.50
C ASP A 66 -10.67 -7.31 12.62
N ASP A 67 -11.01 -6.51 13.64
CA ASP A 67 -12.33 -5.88 13.77
C ASP A 67 -12.68 -5.03 12.51
N PHE A 68 -11.73 -4.26 12.00
CA PHE A 68 -11.92 -3.46 10.79
C PHE A 68 -12.11 -4.34 9.55
N ARG A 69 -11.37 -5.46 9.46
CA ARG A 69 -11.57 -6.46 8.41
C ARG A 69 -12.95 -7.09 8.44
N GLU A 70 -13.44 -7.44 9.62
CA GLU A 70 -14.75 -8.08 9.79
C GLU A 70 -15.90 -7.11 9.50
N THR A 71 -15.73 -5.84 9.86
CA THR A 71 -16.77 -4.81 9.69
C THR A 71 -16.75 -4.09 8.35
N VAL A 72 -15.66 -4.22 7.58
CA VAL A 72 -15.50 -3.64 6.24
C VAL A 72 -15.10 -4.72 5.22
N PRO A 73 -15.93 -5.76 5.00
CA PRO A 73 -15.56 -6.92 4.18
C PRO A 73 -15.41 -6.63 2.68
N GLN A 74 -15.92 -5.50 2.20
CA GLN A 74 -15.85 -5.08 0.79
C GLN A 74 -14.44 -4.68 0.33
N LEU A 75 -13.53 -4.37 1.26
CA LEU A 75 -12.16 -4.03 0.92
C LEU A 75 -11.38 -5.24 0.38
N PRO A 76 -10.36 -5.03 -0.47
CA PRO A 76 -9.51 -6.06 -1.08
C PRO A 76 -8.53 -6.70 -0.07
N TRP A 77 -9.06 -7.42 0.92
CA TRP A 77 -8.29 -7.95 2.05
C TRP A 77 -7.24 -9.01 1.69
N ASN A 78 -7.42 -9.71 0.57
CA ASN A 78 -6.46 -10.71 0.12
C ASN A 78 -5.27 -10.02 -0.56
N GLU A 79 -5.52 -8.99 -1.33
CA GLU A 79 -4.53 -8.17 -2.02
C GLU A 79 -3.74 -7.31 -1.03
N LEU A 80 -4.40 -6.73 -0.02
CA LEU A 80 -3.73 -6.04 1.09
C LEU A 80 -2.79 -6.95 1.89
N ARG A 81 -3.10 -8.25 2.00
CA ARG A 81 -2.18 -9.25 2.58
C ARG A 81 -1.04 -9.58 1.63
N ALA A 82 -1.35 -9.77 0.34
CA ALA A 82 -0.36 -10.09 -0.68
C ALA A 82 0.70 -8.99 -0.83
N LEU A 83 0.31 -7.73 -0.62
CA LEU A 83 1.23 -6.58 -0.62
C LEU A 83 2.45 -6.83 0.27
N ARG A 84 2.30 -7.52 1.42
CA ARG A 84 3.38 -7.81 2.38
C ARG A 84 4.49 -8.71 1.84
N ASN A 85 4.24 -9.44 0.76
CA ASN A 85 5.19 -10.40 0.19
C ASN A 85 6.02 -9.81 -0.96
N VAL A 86 5.68 -8.62 -1.45
CA VAL A 86 6.24 -8.04 -2.69
C VAL A 86 7.74 -7.69 -2.58
N ILE A 87 8.20 -7.25 -1.40
CA ILE A 87 9.58 -6.73 -1.23
C ILE A 87 10.55 -7.78 -0.67
N VAL A 88 10.04 -8.93 -0.24
CA VAL A 88 10.88 -10.00 0.30
C VAL A 88 11.34 -10.89 -0.84
N HIS A 89 12.46 -10.53 -1.48
CA HIS A 89 13.22 -11.50 -2.27
C HIS A 89 14.64 -11.65 -1.74
N GLU A 90 15.03 -12.92 -1.61
CA GLU A 90 16.23 -13.41 -0.95
C GLU A 90 17.48 -13.06 -1.77
N TYR A 91 18.55 -12.70 -1.06
CA TYR A 91 19.90 -12.33 -1.49
C TYR A 91 20.11 -10.88 -1.99
N ASP A 92 20.66 -10.08 -1.07
CA ASP A 92 21.37 -8.80 -1.21
C ASP A 92 20.65 -7.56 -1.81
N GLY A 93 19.41 -7.65 -2.30
CA GLY A 93 18.68 -6.46 -2.78
C GLY A 93 17.21 -6.67 -3.12
N ILE A 94 16.50 -5.57 -3.42
CA ILE A 94 15.13 -5.60 -3.92
C ILE A 94 15.19 -5.83 -5.44
N ASP A 95 14.45 -6.82 -5.94
CA ASP A 95 14.33 -7.07 -7.39
C ASP A 95 13.58 -5.91 -8.06
N ALA A 96 14.25 -5.22 -8.99
CA ALA A 96 13.70 -4.04 -9.66
C ALA A 96 12.50 -4.34 -10.55
N PHE A 97 12.45 -5.52 -11.19
CA PHE A 97 11.33 -5.94 -12.02
C PHE A 97 10.11 -6.26 -11.17
N ALA A 98 10.31 -6.97 -10.06
CA ALA A 98 9.25 -7.24 -9.09
C ALA A 98 8.72 -5.94 -8.47
N LEU A 99 9.61 -5.05 -8.03
CA LEU A 99 9.24 -3.74 -7.48
C LEU A 99 8.45 -2.92 -8.50
N TYR A 100 8.94 -2.83 -9.74
CA TYR A 100 8.27 -2.08 -10.80
C TYR A 100 6.88 -2.64 -11.11
N ALA A 101 6.76 -3.96 -11.29
CA ALA A 101 5.48 -4.61 -11.58
C ALA A 101 4.46 -4.35 -10.45
N SER A 102 4.89 -4.49 -9.20
CA SER A 102 4.01 -4.28 -8.07
C SER A 102 3.68 -2.82 -7.79
N ALA A 103 4.62 -1.90 -8.01
CA ALA A 103 4.35 -0.46 -7.89
C ALA A 103 3.51 0.07 -9.07
N THR A 104 3.48 -0.61 -10.21
CA THR A 104 2.67 -0.17 -11.38
C THR A 104 1.34 -0.91 -11.44
N SER A 105 1.29 -2.09 -12.03
CA SER A 105 0.06 -2.82 -12.33
C SER A 105 -0.70 -3.28 -11.06
N ASP A 106 0.01 -3.84 -10.08
CA ASP A 106 -0.66 -4.32 -8.86
C ASP A 106 -1.18 -3.15 -8.00
N ALA A 107 -0.35 -2.10 -7.85
CA ALA A 107 -0.75 -0.90 -7.13
C ALA A 107 -1.94 -0.20 -7.79
N GLU A 108 -1.96 -0.06 -9.11
CA GLU A 108 -3.09 0.55 -9.84
C GLU A 108 -4.39 -0.22 -9.58
N ALA A 109 -4.36 -1.55 -9.73
CA ALA A 109 -5.51 -2.41 -9.49
C ALA A 109 -6.01 -2.32 -8.03
N LEU A 110 -5.08 -2.24 -7.07
CA LEU A 110 -5.42 -2.11 -5.66
C LEU A 110 -6.00 -0.72 -5.35
N LEU A 111 -5.36 0.35 -5.84
CA LEU A 111 -5.81 1.73 -5.68
C LEU A 111 -7.23 1.93 -6.22
N ALA A 112 -7.55 1.37 -7.39
CA ALA A 112 -8.90 1.44 -7.97
C ALA A 112 -9.99 0.87 -7.05
N ARG A 113 -9.65 -0.09 -6.18
CA ARG A 113 -10.57 -0.71 -5.22
C ARG A 113 -10.59 -0.01 -3.86
N LEU A 114 -9.49 0.65 -3.48
CA LEU A 114 -9.37 1.33 -2.19
C LEU A 114 -9.91 2.75 -2.21
N ARG A 115 -9.69 3.49 -3.31
CA ARG A 115 -10.07 4.92 -3.43
C ARG A 115 -11.52 5.20 -3.06
N PRO A 116 -12.51 4.46 -3.60
CA PRO A 116 -13.91 4.78 -3.33
C PRO A 116 -14.28 4.70 -1.84
N TYR A 117 -13.59 3.83 -1.09
CA TYR A 117 -13.79 3.74 0.36
C TYR A 117 -13.05 4.87 1.09
N VAL A 118 -11.82 5.19 0.70
CA VAL A 118 -11.06 6.30 1.29
C VAL A 118 -11.76 7.64 1.09
N ASP A 119 -12.26 7.91 -0.11
CA ASP A 119 -12.99 9.15 -0.41
C ASP A 119 -14.22 9.29 0.50
N SER A 120 -14.92 8.18 0.80
CA SER A 120 -16.07 8.17 1.71
C SER A 120 -15.75 8.40 3.20
N ILE A 121 -14.47 8.37 3.59
CA ILE A 121 -14.00 8.72 4.95
C ILE A 121 -13.73 10.22 5.06
N GLU A 122 -13.26 10.84 3.97
CA GLU A 122 -12.84 12.24 3.92
C GLU A 122 -14.03 13.22 3.71
N ASP A 123 -15.16 12.70 3.24
CA ASP A 123 -16.47 13.39 3.14
C ASP A 123 -17.15 13.59 4.52
#